data_AF-T1H8U4-F1
#
_entry.id   AF-T1H8U4-F1
#
_cell.length_a   1.000
_cell.length_b   1.000
_cell.length_c   1.000
_cell.angle_alpha   90.00
_cell.angle_beta   90.00
_cell.angle_gamma   90.00
#
_symmetry.space_group_name_H-M   'P 1'
#
loop_
_entity.id
_entity.type
_entity.pdbx_description
1 polymer ?
#
loop_
_entity_poly.entity_id
_entity_poly.type
_entity_poly.pdbx_seq_one_letter_code
_entity_poly.pdbx_strand_id
1 'polypeptide(L)'
;MFIELNVKNREHAKYVEKVIPYRDIIAFICESPQDTTKLLTVLRDREKMKINVLNSAAAEKDLREIYPPPVPLSAIKYAKISLSNFT
;
A
#
# COMPACT_ATOMS: atom_id res chain seq x y z
N MET A 1 -1.20 5.52 3.18
CA MET A 1 -0.39 4.33 3.53
C MET A 1 -0.21 3.55 2.24
N PHE A 2 1.03 3.29 1.82
CA PHE A 2 1.27 2.36 0.72
C PHE A 2 1.41 0.97 1.32
N ILE A 3 0.60 0.03 0.82
CA ILE A 3 0.70 -1.38 1.20
C ILE A 3 1.48 -2.04 0.09
N GLU A 4 2.60 -2.66 0.45
CA GLU A 4 3.48 -3.33 -0.49
C GLU A 4 3.31 -4.84 -0.34
N LEU A 5 3.09 -5.53 -1.46
CA LEU A 5 3.11 -6.98 -1.50
C LEU A 5 4.55 -7.45 -1.66
N ASN A 6 5.16 -7.88 -0.55
CA ASN A 6 6.55 -8.34 -0.56
C ASN A 6 6.64 -9.84 -0.84
N VAL A 7 7.32 -10.21 -1.93
CA VAL A 7 7.57 -11.61 -2.31
C VAL A 7 8.94 -12.05 -1.83
N LYS A 8 9.00 -13.00 -0.89
CA LYS A 8 10.25 -13.46 -0.26
C LYS A 8 11.30 -13.98 -1.26
N ASN A 9 10.88 -14.76 -2.25
CA ASN A 9 11.76 -15.23 -3.34
C ASN A 9 11.44 -14.47 -4.62
N ARG A 10 12.43 -13.73 -5.14
CA ARG A 10 12.32 -12.94 -6.38
C ARG A 10 11.96 -13.80 -7.59
N GLU A 11 12.35 -15.07 -7.62
CA GLU A 11 12.03 -15.98 -8.73
C GLU A 11 10.51 -16.19 -8.88
N HIS A 12 9.77 -16.12 -7.78
CA HIS A 12 8.32 -16.29 -7.78
C HIS A 12 7.55 -15.00 -8.08
N ALA A 13 8.22 -13.84 -8.06
CA ALA A 13 7.56 -12.54 -8.23
C ALA A 13 6.82 -12.46 -9.57
N LYS A 14 7.44 -12.93 -10.66
CA LYS A 14 6.83 -12.96 -12.00
C LYS A 14 5.53 -13.75 -12.04
N TYR A 15 5.43 -14.84 -11.27
CA TYR A 15 4.21 -15.62 -11.20
C TYR A 15 3.11 -14.84 -10.48
N VAL A 16 3.44 -14.24 -9.33
CA VAL A 16 2.49 -13.46 -8.54
C VAL A 16 1.96 -12.26 -9.33
N GLU A 17 2.85 -11.50 -9.97
CA GLU A 17 2.49 -10.36 -10.84
C GLU A 17 1.62 -10.77 -12.03
N LYS A 18 1.81 -11.99 -12.55
CA LYS A 18 1.01 -12.53 -13.65
C LYS A 18 -0.37 -12.99 -13.20
N VAL A 19 -0.48 -13.57 -12.01
CA VAL A 19 -1.73 -14.12 -11.48
C VAL A 19 -2.68 -13.02 -11.02
N ILE A 20 -2.16 -11.96 -10.42
CA ILE A 20 -2.97 -10.84 -9.93
C ILE A 20 -3.18 -9.85 -11.08
N PRO A 21 -4.43 -9.46 -11.41
CA PRO A 21 -4.68 -8.43 -12.40
C PRO A 21 -3.97 -7.13 -12.05
N TYR A 22 -3.37 -6.47 -13.04
CA TYR A 22 -2.61 -5.23 -12.83
C TYR A 22 -3.39 -4.17 -12.04
N ARG A 23 -4.70 -4.03 -12.27
CA ARG A 23 -5.57 -3.06 -11.59
C ARG A 23 -5.77 -3.36 -10.10
N ASP A 24 -5.65 -4.62 -9.70
CA ASP A 24 -5.74 -5.03 -8.29
C ASP A 24 -4.40 -4.83 -7.58
N ILE A 25 -3.27 -4.99 -8.28
CA ILE A 25 -1.93 -4.68 -7.75
C ILE A 25 -1.83 -3.20 -7.37
N ILE A 26 -2.45 -2.31 -8.15
CA ILE A 26 -2.44 -0.85 -7.92
C ILE A 26 -3.73 -0.32 -7.28
N ALA A 27 -4.55 -1.18 -6.68
CA ALA A 27 -5.83 -0.78 -6.12
C ALA A 27 -5.67 0.10 -4.88
N PHE A 28 -6.62 1.01 -4.67
CA PHE A 28 -6.71 1.80 -3.45
C PHE A 28 -7.47 1.02 -2.37
N ILE A 29 -7.03 1.13 -1.13
CA ILE A 29 -7.75 0.57 0.03
C ILE A 29 -8.21 1.73 0.90
N CYS A 30 -9.49 1.73 1.24
CA CYS A 30 -10.12 2.73 2.09
C CYS A 30 -10.74 2.05 3.31
N GLU A 31 -10.66 2.69 4.47
CA GLU A 31 -11.29 2.18 5.71
C GLU A 31 -12.73 2.66 5.90
N SER A 32 -13.03 3.83 5.32
CA SER A 32 -14.31 4.49 5.39
C SER A 32 -15.10 4.28 4.09
N PRO A 33 -16.34 3.74 4.15
CA PRO A 33 -17.22 3.66 3.00
C PRO A 33 -17.52 5.04 2.37
N GLN A 34 -17.59 6.08 3.19
CA GLN A 34 -17.85 7.45 2.73
C GLN A 34 -16.68 7.96 1.89
N ASP A 35 -15.45 7.68 2.32
CA ASP A 35 -14.25 8.11 1.58
C ASP A 35 -14.05 7.30 0.30
N THR A 36 -14.37 6.01 0.33
CA THR A 36 -14.42 5.14 -0.87
C THR A 36 -15.31 5.77 -1.94
N THR A 37 -16.51 6.21 -1.54
CA THR A 37 -17.50 6.82 -2.45
C THR A 37 -16.99 8.14 -3.02
N LYS A 38 -16.40 9.01 -2.19
CA LYS A 38 -15.82 10.28 -2.63
C LYS A 38 -14.67 10.06 -3.60
N LEU A 39 -13.78 9.12 -3.30
CA LEU A 39 -12.63 8.77 -4.14
C LEU A 39 -13.09 8.31 -5.52
N LEU A 40 -14.06 7.39 -5.59
CA LEU A 40 -14.65 6.93 -6.85
C LEU A 40 -15.32 8.07 -7.60
N THR A 41 -16.08 8.93 -6.92
CA THR A 41 -16.73 10.08 -7.55
C THR A 41 -15.70 11.00 -8.23
N VAL A 42 -14.57 11.27 -7.58
CA VAL A 42 -13.53 12.12 -8.16
C VAL A 42 -12.77 11.39 -9.26
N LEU A 43 -12.15 10.26 -8.94
CA LEU A 43 -11.20 9.61 -9.86
C LEU A 43 -11.89 8.85 -10.99
N ARG A 44 -12.97 8.12 -10.70
CA ARG A 44 -13.69 7.34 -11.72
C ARG A 44 -14.69 8.21 -12.48
N ASP A 45 -15.51 8.99 -11.77
CA ASP A 45 -16.63 9.66 -12.40
C ASP A 45 -16.27 11.00 -13.03
N ARG A 46 -15.39 11.81 -12.40
CA ARG A 46 -14.91 13.08 -12.97
C ARG A 46 -13.70 12.88 -13.87
N GLU A 47 -12.63 12.27 -13.36
CA GLU A 47 -11.37 12.10 -14.09
C GLU A 47 -11.34 10.89 -15.05
N LYS A 48 -12.42 10.08 -15.07
CA LYS A 48 -12.57 8.91 -15.96
C LYS A 48 -11.44 7.87 -15.82
N MET A 49 -10.77 7.83 -14.67
CA MET A 49 -9.74 6.85 -14.40
C MET A 49 -10.35 5.49 -14.11
N LYS A 50 -9.80 4.44 -14.73
CA LYS A 50 -10.16 3.05 -14.45
C LYS A 50 -9.39 2.57 -13.21
N ILE A 51 -9.93 2.81 -12.03
CA ILE A 51 -9.31 2.39 -10.76
C ILE A 51 -10.14 1.32 -10.06
N ASN A 52 -9.46 0.47 -9.30
CA ASN A 52 -10.10 -0.43 -8.35
C ASN A 52 -9.92 0.15 -6.95
N VAL A 53 -10.98 0.06 -6.15
CA VAL A 53 -10.99 0.53 -4.76
C VAL A 53 -11.62 -0.55 -3.91
N LEU A 54 -10.94 -0.98 -2.86
CA LEU A 54 -11.43 -1.91 -1.86
C LEU A 54 -11.75 -1.17 -0.57
N ASN A 55 -12.77 -1.64 0.13
CA ASN A 55 -13.08 -1.18 1.47
C ASN A 55 -12.67 -2.25 2.48
N SER A 56 -11.82 -1.89 3.44
CA SER A 56 -11.40 -2.75 4.54
C SER A 56 -11.64 -2.01 5.84
N ALA A 57 -12.53 -2.51 6.70
CA ALA A 57 -12.80 -1.87 7.97
C ALA A 57 -11.51 -1.60 8.76
N ALA A 58 -11.49 -0.48 9.48
CA ALA A 58 -10.37 -0.12 10.34
C ALA A 58 -10.09 -1.24 11.35
N ALA A 59 -8.82 -1.48 11.64
CA ALA A 59 -8.43 -2.44 12.65
C ALA A 59 -8.97 -2.00 14.03
N GLU A 60 -9.45 -2.97 14.83
CA GLU A 60 -9.97 -2.70 16.18
C GLU A 60 -8.90 -2.16 17.14
N LYS A 61 -7.62 -2.40 16.85
CA LYS A 61 -6.46 -1.92 17.62
C LYS A 61 -5.58 -1.05 16.74
N ASP A 62 -4.82 -0.14 17.37
CA ASP A 62 -3.87 0.73 16.66
C ASP A 62 -2.84 -0.14 15.90
N LEU A 63 -2.72 0.10 14.60
CA LEU A 63 -1.78 -0.60 13.73
C LEU A 63 -0.33 -0.49 14.21
N ARG A 64 0.02 0.59 14.91
CA ARG A 64 1.36 0.78 15.50
C ARG A 64 1.64 -0.17 16.66
N GLU A 65 0.59 -0.64 17.33
CA GLU A 65 0.71 -1.66 18.38
C GLU A 65 0.84 -3.06 17.78
N ILE A 66 0.09 -3.33 16.70
CA ILE A 66 0.10 -4.64 16.02
C ILE A 66 1.38 -4.82 15.18
N TYR A 67 1.84 -3.75 14.54
CA TYR A 67 2.99 -3.73 13.64
C TYR A 67 3.98 -2.64 14.07
N PRO A 68 4.71 -2.85 15.18
CA PRO A 68 5.71 -1.89 15.62
C PRO A 68 6.82 -1.74 14.57
N PRO A 69 7.34 -0.52 14.35
CA PRO A 69 8.44 -0.33 13.42
C PRO A 69 9.68 -1.10 13.92
N PRO A 70 10.44 -1.73 13.02
CA PRO A 70 11.61 -2.53 13.41
C PRO A 70 12.73 -1.67 14.01
N VAL A 71 12.72 -0.36 13.75
CA VAL A 71 13.70 0.59 14.27
C VAL A 71 12.95 1.73 14.99
N PRO A 72 13.27 2.01 16.26
CA PRO A 72 12.66 3.12 16.99
C PRO A 72 13.12 4.47 16.42
N LEU A 73 12.27 5.49 16.48
CA LEU A 73 12.55 6.83 15.96
C LEU A 73 13.85 7.45 16.52
N SER A 74 14.23 7.11 17.75
CA SER A 74 15.49 7.53 18.38
C SER A 74 16.73 7.04 17.62
N ALA A 75 16.67 5.87 17.00
CA ALA A 75 17.78 5.27 16.25
C ALA A 75 17.89 5.79 14.81
N ILE A 76 16.84 6.44 14.28
CA ILE A 76 16.80 6.91 12.88
C ILE A 76 17.70 8.14 12.65
N LYS A 77 17.99 8.95 13.68
CA LYS A 77 18.83 10.17 13.55
C LYS A 77 20.25 9.93 13.02
N TYR A 78 20.77 8.70 13.11
CA TYR A 78 22.13 8.35 12.69
C TYR A 78 22.18 7.54 11.40
N ALA A 79 21.03 7.10 10.87
CA ALA A 79 20.95 6.48 9.57
C ALA A 79 21.03 7.57 8.49
N LYS A 80 22.24 7.99 8.14
CA LYS A 80 22.46 8.60 6.82
C LYS A 80 21.92 7.60 5.81
N ILE A 81 20.79 7.91 5.20
CA ILE A 81 20.19 7.14 4.11
C ILE A 81 21.23 7.18 2.98
N SER A 82 22.10 6.16 2.92
CA SER A 82 23.05 6.00 1.83
C SER A 82 22.24 5.62 0.60
N LEU A 83 21.90 6.61 -0.22
CA LEU A 83 21.22 6.47 -1.51
C LEU A 83 22.10 5.78 -2.57
N SER A 84 23.14 5.04 -2.16
CA SER A 84 24.14 4.45 -3.05
C SER A 84 23.76 3.10 -3.66
N ASN A 85 22.59 2.54 -3.33
CA ASN A 85 22.20 1.20 -3.78
C ASN A 85 21.07 1.19 -4.83
N PHE A 86 20.74 2.36 -5.41
CA PHE A 86 19.89 2.46 -6.59
C PHE A 86 20.71 3.01 -7.76
N THR A 87 21.59 2.19 -8.32
CA THR A 87 22.05 2.30 -9.71
C THR A 87 22.46 0.92 -10.20
#